data_AF-A0A378J9Y7-F1
#
_entry.id   AF-A0A378J9Y7-F1
#
_cell.length_a   1.000
_cell.length_b   1.000
_cell.length_c   1.000
_cell.angle_alpha   90.00
_cell.angle_beta   90.00
_cell.angle_gamma   90.00
#
_symmetry.space_group_name_H-M   'P 1'
#
loop_
_entity.id
_entity.type
_entity.pdbx_description
1 polymer ?
#
loop_
_entity_poly.entity_id
_entity_poly.type
_entity_poly.pdbx_seq_one_letter_code
_entity_poly.pdbx_strand_id
1 'polypeptide(L)'
;MSYAKVDELFIDAFVKGFIAHLKIPYDPLKNDENSAQGMIAQDSPGDYGKISRVFDQLAYFPSITMDEFIQRRQEAGSIEQYMKPIMDQIAPYLMTDDQAKLKDEVIEAIGVANYCRLVNGKNIGKDPEINIVTNQEPLAENPTNEEIRQFQEQQEEFQKNEKDLAQRFLQAVLTCYSASLIAHNIPEQEKERKKLNEICTPLMNKIQEIDGVKGDFKVDKDIVAPSYEEITIDNYSEKAQELTEEIQHALQKEAPDRNELMNLYVKANALDQRGSQLPLIKDYTNQIRTITVEIEGISNQILKGEYSITDLKPSVSNADSGKSLQPLKDKIDSMYDLLENVHLINGKTQEKLNEIKITLSQTKEDLNLYIELEVLPANLKSEIEDTYDTALQNLNSAIKDANPGELFALKEIIESLHFAPSQEIVQENSPFKSISESIKQLNELLNEAERYLTGTPAARQVAQFKQELNQNVSYPISFYEQMGFTDDKIKGVEKKYEEATKTFLGSIANASTYEMSRLKKVINFLTFGLAYSADKARQEKCKEIKAELLTIKSQINSDNQIQQDSMRELSEQEHENRIPMLAPAK
;
A
#
# COMPACT_ATOMS: atom_id res chain seq x y z
N MET A 1 10.10 41.49 -14.25
CA MET A 1 10.76 42.27 -13.18
C MET A 1 11.24 41.27 -12.15
N SER A 2 12.42 41.44 -11.56
CA SER A 2 12.89 40.55 -10.49
C SER A 2 12.05 40.79 -9.22
N TYR A 3 11.57 39.72 -8.59
CA TYR A 3 10.92 39.79 -7.29
C TYR A 3 11.91 40.33 -6.24
N ALA A 4 11.44 41.17 -5.30
CA ALA A 4 12.32 41.89 -4.37
C ALA A 4 11.77 42.03 -2.94
N LYS A 5 10.59 41.49 -2.63
CA LYS A 5 10.06 41.53 -1.25
C LYS A 5 10.84 40.55 -0.38
N VAL A 6 10.93 40.83 0.92
CA VAL A 6 11.64 40.00 1.90
C VAL A 6 10.83 39.82 3.18
N ASP A 7 11.11 38.75 3.93
CA ASP A 7 10.63 38.56 5.31
C ASP A 7 11.54 39.32 6.29
N GLU A 8 11.25 40.61 6.49
CA GLU A 8 12.02 41.48 7.39
C GLU A 8 12.00 40.99 8.84
N LEU A 9 10.91 40.35 9.28
CA LEU A 9 10.79 39.83 10.65
C LEU A 9 11.81 38.74 10.91
N PHE A 10 11.90 37.79 9.98
CA PHE A 10 12.88 36.71 10.06
C PHE A 10 14.32 37.23 9.95
N ILE A 11 14.59 38.08 8.94
CA ILE A 11 15.94 38.61 8.71
C ILE A 11 16.45 39.36 9.94
N ASP A 12 15.64 40.25 10.51
CA ASP A 12 16.00 41.02 11.70
C ASP A 12 16.26 40.12 12.92
N ALA A 13 15.40 39.12 13.15
CA ALA A 13 15.55 38.19 14.26
C ALA A 13 16.81 37.33 14.09
N PHE A 14 17.04 36.82 12.88
CA PHE A 14 18.21 36.01 12.55
C PHE A 14 19.50 36.80 12.76
N VAL A 15 19.63 37.98 12.14
CA VAL A 15 20.84 38.82 12.22
C VAL A 15 21.15 39.22 13.67
N LYS A 16 20.14 39.47 14.50
CA LYS A 16 20.33 39.80 15.93
C LYS A 16 20.72 38.58 16.78
N GLY A 17 20.28 37.38 16.40
CA GLY A 17 20.39 36.18 17.25
C GLY A 17 21.53 35.22 16.89
N PHE A 18 21.91 35.10 15.61
CA PHE A 18 22.72 33.98 15.14
C PHE A 18 24.14 33.94 15.76
N ILE A 19 24.81 35.09 15.94
CA ILE A 19 26.13 35.13 16.58
C ILE A 19 26.07 34.67 18.03
N ALA A 20 25.04 35.11 18.78
CA ALA A 20 24.87 34.70 20.16
C ALA A 20 24.63 33.20 20.27
N HIS A 21 23.84 32.64 19.35
CA HIS A 21 23.59 31.21 19.22
C HIS A 21 24.85 30.40 18.93
N LEU A 22 25.68 30.82 17.97
CA LEU A 22 26.93 30.14 17.66
C LEU A 22 27.91 30.12 18.85
N LYS A 23 27.86 31.12 19.74
CA LYS A 23 28.71 31.22 20.92
C LYS A 23 28.28 30.31 22.09
N ILE A 24 27.09 29.70 22.05
CA ILE A 24 26.59 28.86 23.15
C ILE A 24 27.47 27.61 23.28
N PRO A 25 28.14 27.39 24.42
CA PRO A 25 29.01 26.22 24.60
C PRO A 25 28.23 24.90 24.50
N TYR A 26 28.87 23.88 23.95
CA TYR A 26 28.31 22.52 23.96
C TYR A 26 28.32 21.95 25.38
N ASP A 27 27.15 21.52 25.86
CA ASP A 27 27.00 20.80 27.13
C ASP A 27 26.61 19.34 26.86
N PRO A 28 27.57 18.39 26.90
CA PRO A 28 27.30 16.97 26.64
C PRO A 28 26.43 16.33 27.72
N LEU A 29 26.25 16.94 28.89
CA LEU A 29 25.38 16.41 29.95
C LEU A 29 23.91 16.75 29.72
N LYS A 30 23.62 17.78 28.91
CA LYS A 30 22.26 18.16 28.54
C LYS A 30 21.74 17.39 27.32
N ASN A 31 22.56 16.55 26.70
CA ASN A 31 22.22 15.76 25.53
C ASN A 31 21.59 16.61 24.41
N ASP A 32 22.08 17.84 24.27
CA ASP A 32 21.58 18.77 23.26
C ASP A 32 22.26 18.45 21.92
N GLU A 33 21.77 17.35 21.33
CA GLU A 33 22.30 16.78 20.10
C GLU A 33 22.28 17.78 18.94
N ASN A 34 21.54 18.88 19.02
CA ASN A 34 21.41 19.89 17.97
C ASN A 34 22.02 21.26 18.36
N SER A 35 22.82 21.35 19.43
CA SER A 35 23.53 22.59 19.76
C SER A 35 24.49 23.00 18.64
N ALA A 36 24.64 24.31 18.39
CA ALA A 36 25.52 24.82 17.33
C ALA A 36 26.96 24.30 17.47
N GLN A 37 27.53 24.42 18.67
CA GLN A 37 28.88 23.94 18.97
C GLN A 37 28.99 22.41 18.88
N GLY A 38 27.91 21.67 19.21
CA GLY A 38 27.84 20.23 19.01
C GLY A 38 27.90 19.85 17.53
N MET A 39 27.11 20.52 16.67
CA MET A 39 27.16 20.34 15.21
C MET A 39 28.54 20.64 14.65
N ILE A 40 29.13 21.77 15.04
CA ILE A 40 30.48 22.18 14.62
C ILE A 40 31.53 21.14 15.04
N ALA A 41 31.45 20.61 16.26
CA ALA A 41 32.41 19.64 16.78
C ALA A 41 32.33 18.25 16.12
N GLN A 42 31.13 17.84 15.69
CA GLN A 42 30.89 16.54 15.02
C GLN A 42 31.26 16.53 13.54
N ASP A 43 31.40 17.71 12.94
CA ASP A 43 31.66 17.87 11.52
C ASP A 43 33.15 17.70 11.18
N SER A 44 33.50 17.42 9.93
CA SER A 44 34.88 17.15 9.49
C SER A 44 35.23 17.82 8.16
N PRO A 45 36.52 18.04 7.86
CA PRO A 45 36.92 18.76 6.65
C PRO A 45 36.38 18.08 5.39
N GLY A 46 35.62 18.84 4.58
CA GLY A 46 35.00 18.34 3.37
C GLY A 46 33.69 17.54 3.55
N ASP A 47 33.25 17.26 4.78
CA ASP A 47 31.97 16.59 5.08
C ASP A 47 31.09 17.43 6.01
N TYR A 48 30.61 18.55 5.46
CA TYR A 48 29.81 19.57 6.15
C TYR A 48 28.33 19.21 6.35
N GLY A 49 28.00 17.93 6.43
CA GLY A 49 26.62 17.47 6.56
C GLY A 49 25.94 17.99 7.82
N LYS A 50 26.69 18.13 8.93
CA LYS A 50 26.15 18.58 10.23
C LYS A 50 25.98 20.10 10.28
N ILE A 51 26.83 20.86 9.57
CA ILE A 51 26.69 22.33 9.47
C ILE A 51 25.31 22.75 8.94
N SER A 52 24.67 21.95 8.08
CA SER A 52 23.31 22.23 7.59
C SER A 52 22.24 22.40 8.68
N ARG A 53 22.53 21.89 9.90
CA ARG A 53 21.66 21.91 11.08
C ARG A 53 22.11 22.87 12.17
N VAL A 54 23.14 23.67 11.92
CA VAL A 54 23.76 24.55 12.93
C VAL A 54 22.78 25.59 13.49
N PHE A 55 21.71 25.90 12.77
CA PHE A 55 20.68 26.86 13.15
C PHE A 55 19.33 26.21 13.54
N ASP A 56 19.25 24.89 13.71
CA ASP A 56 17.99 24.20 14.04
C ASP A 56 17.28 24.76 15.29
N GLN A 57 18.06 25.17 16.30
CA GLN A 57 17.50 25.73 17.55
C GLN A 57 16.93 27.15 17.40
N LEU A 58 17.18 27.79 16.26
CA LEU A 58 16.65 29.11 15.93
C LEU A 58 15.32 29.05 15.17
N ALA A 59 14.73 27.85 15.05
CA ALA A 59 13.45 27.57 14.39
C ALA A 59 12.22 28.32 14.96
N TYR A 60 12.36 29.16 15.99
CA TYR A 60 11.26 29.90 16.59
C TYR A 60 11.30 31.40 16.30
N PHE A 61 12.10 31.83 15.32
CA PHE A 61 12.11 33.22 14.93
C PHE A 61 10.77 33.66 14.33
N PRO A 62 10.33 34.90 14.59
CA PRO A 62 9.18 35.47 13.92
C PRO A 62 9.35 35.40 12.40
N SER A 63 8.28 35.07 11.70
CA SER A 63 8.23 35.00 10.24
C SER A 63 6.87 35.51 9.76
N ILE A 64 6.71 35.74 8.47
CA ILE A 64 5.43 36.08 7.87
C ILE A 64 4.37 34.99 8.10
N THR A 65 3.10 35.38 7.91
CA THR A 65 1.99 34.43 7.97
C THR A 65 2.01 33.47 6.78
N MET A 66 1.36 32.32 6.93
CA MET A 66 1.26 31.30 5.87
C MET A 66 0.58 31.84 4.61
N ASP A 67 -0.52 32.57 4.77
CA ASP A 67 -1.24 33.20 3.64
C ASP A 67 -0.35 34.19 2.89
N GLU A 68 0.42 34.99 3.65
CA GLU A 68 1.36 35.93 3.07
C GLU A 68 2.52 35.23 2.37
N PHE A 69 3.04 34.14 2.93
CA PHE A 69 4.04 33.30 2.27
C PHE A 69 3.52 32.76 0.94
N ILE A 70 2.32 32.15 0.93
CA ILE A 70 1.71 31.57 -0.28
C ILE A 70 1.55 32.64 -1.35
N GLN A 71 0.98 33.81 -0.98
CA GLN A 71 0.82 34.93 -1.90
C GLN A 71 2.17 35.38 -2.47
N ARG A 72 3.16 35.58 -1.61
CA ARG A 72 4.49 36.07 -1.98
C ARG A 72 5.26 35.06 -2.85
N ARG A 73 5.17 33.76 -2.56
CA ARG A 73 5.72 32.67 -3.37
C ARG A 73 5.08 32.64 -4.76
N GLN A 74 3.74 32.78 -4.84
CA GLN A 74 3.03 32.87 -6.12
C GLN A 74 3.43 34.10 -6.94
N GLU A 75 3.55 35.26 -6.30
CA GLU A 75 4.03 36.49 -6.95
C GLU A 75 5.47 36.35 -7.46
N ALA A 76 6.34 35.64 -6.73
CA ALA A 76 7.71 35.38 -7.13
C ALA A 76 7.80 34.42 -8.32
N GLY A 77 6.86 33.46 -8.42
CA GLY A 77 6.77 32.47 -9.50
C GLY A 77 7.58 31.19 -9.25
N SER A 78 8.52 31.21 -8.31
CA SER A 78 9.29 30.04 -7.86
C SER A 78 9.82 30.27 -6.44
N ILE A 79 10.11 29.18 -5.71
CA ILE A 79 10.67 29.27 -4.36
C ILE A 79 12.09 29.86 -4.39
N GLU A 80 12.86 29.61 -5.46
CA GLU A 80 14.20 30.16 -5.66
C GLU A 80 14.16 31.68 -5.80
N GLN A 81 13.21 32.21 -6.58
CA GLN A 81 13.01 33.66 -6.74
C GLN A 81 12.46 34.32 -5.48
N TYR A 82 11.67 33.58 -4.69
CA TYR A 82 11.18 34.04 -3.39
C TYR A 82 12.32 34.13 -2.36
N MET A 83 13.13 33.08 -2.24
CA MET A 83 14.20 32.98 -1.25
C MET A 83 15.42 33.84 -1.60
N LYS A 84 15.73 34.05 -2.88
CA LYS A 84 16.90 34.82 -3.32
C LYS A 84 17.06 36.17 -2.61
N PRO A 85 16.08 37.09 -2.60
CA PRO A 85 16.26 38.38 -1.93
C PRO A 85 16.44 38.26 -0.40
N ILE A 86 15.90 37.21 0.24
CA ILE A 86 16.12 36.94 1.68
C ILE A 86 17.58 36.51 1.89
N MET A 87 18.07 35.56 1.08
CA MET A 87 19.44 35.07 1.14
C MET A 87 20.46 36.17 0.83
N ASP A 88 20.18 37.01 -0.17
CA ASP A 88 21.04 38.14 -0.55
C ASP A 88 21.16 39.18 0.58
N GLN A 89 20.16 39.31 1.46
CA GLN A 89 20.23 40.19 2.63
C GLN A 89 20.94 39.57 3.84
N ILE A 90 20.89 38.24 4.00
CA ILE A 90 21.55 37.54 5.11
C ILE A 90 23.03 37.27 4.81
N ALA A 91 23.38 36.96 3.56
CA ALA A 91 24.74 36.61 3.16
C ALA A 91 25.82 37.62 3.62
N PRO A 92 25.61 38.96 3.54
CA PRO A 92 26.58 39.94 4.02
C PRO A 92 26.85 39.88 5.53
N TYR A 93 26.03 39.20 6.33
CA TYR A 93 26.30 39.03 7.77
C TYR A 93 27.10 37.76 8.07
N LEU A 94 27.04 36.76 7.19
CA LEU A 94 27.72 35.47 7.35
C LEU A 94 29.06 35.41 6.61
N MET A 95 29.13 36.00 5.43
CA MET A 95 30.21 35.79 4.46
C MET A 95 30.91 37.09 4.07
N THR A 96 32.14 36.98 3.58
CA THR A 96 32.87 38.09 2.97
C THR A 96 32.18 38.61 1.71
N ASP A 97 32.52 39.83 1.27
CA ASP A 97 31.87 40.47 0.11
C ASP A 97 32.06 39.68 -1.20
N ASP A 98 33.17 38.95 -1.34
CA ASP A 98 33.45 38.04 -2.45
C ASP A 98 32.84 36.64 -2.27
N GLN A 99 32.15 36.40 -1.14
CA GLN A 99 31.51 35.15 -0.77
C GLN A 99 32.47 33.95 -0.74
N ALA A 100 33.77 34.20 -0.57
CA ALA A 100 34.79 33.16 -0.57
C ALA A 100 34.94 32.46 0.80
N LYS A 101 34.61 33.15 1.90
CA LYS A 101 34.74 32.61 3.26
C LYS A 101 33.77 33.26 4.25
N LEU A 102 33.73 32.74 5.48
CA LEU A 102 32.98 33.35 6.58
C LEU A 102 33.61 34.67 7.04
N LYS A 103 32.81 35.58 7.59
CA LYS A 103 33.32 36.79 8.25
C LYS A 103 34.03 36.46 9.55
N ASP A 104 35.01 37.29 9.90
CA ASP A 104 35.81 37.14 11.13
C ASP A 104 34.94 37.04 12.40
N GLU A 105 33.86 37.82 12.49
CA GLU A 105 32.92 37.77 13.62
C GLU A 105 32.23 36.39 13.75
N VAL A 106 31.92 35.75 12.62
CA VAL A 106 31.33 34.40 12.58
C VAL A 106 32.39 33.36 12.93
N ILE A 107 33.62 33.51 12.41
CA ILE A 107 34.77 32.65 12.72
C ILE A 107 35.08 32.69 14.22
N GLU A 108 35.05 33.87 14.83
CA GLU A 108 35.22 34.05 16.27
C GLU A 108 34.09 33.36 17.06
N ALA A 109 32.85 33.50 16.60
CA ALA A 109 31.67 32.92 17.26
C ALA A 109 31.68 31.38 17.24
N ILE A 110 32.12 30.75 16.15
CA ILE A 110 32.28 29.29 16.06
C ILE A 110 33.56 28.79 16.75
N GLY A 111 34.51 29.71 16.97
CA GLY A 111 35.85 29.44 17.50
C GLY A 111 36.88 29.27 16.38
N VAL A 112 37.95 30.07 16.42
CA VAL A 112 39.03 30.07 15.42
C VAL A 112 39.63 28.67 15.22
N ALA A 113 39.85 27.92 16.31
CA ALA A 113 40.38 26.57 16.24
C ALA A 113 39.42 25.59 15.50
N ASN A 114 38.11 25.74 15.69
CA ASN A 114 37.12 24.95 14.98
C ASN A 114 37.09 25.30 13.49
N TYR A 115 37.13 26.59 13.16
CA TYR A 115 37.21 27.01 11.76
C TYR A 115 38.46 26.45 11.09
N CYS A 116 39.66 26.68 11.67
CA CYS A 116 40.92 26.16 11.16
C CYS A 116 40.87 24.64 10.93
N ARG A 117 40.29 23.89 11.87
CA ARG A 117 40.08 22.46 11.71
C ARG A 117 39.20 22.16 10.49
N LEU A 118 38.01 22.75 10.41
CA LEU A 118 37.04 22.49 9.34
C LEU A 118 37.57 22.81 7.95
N VAL A 119 38.35 23.90 7.80
CA VAL A 119 38.92 24.28 6.50
C VAL A 119 40.31 23.69 6.23
N ASN A 120 40.83 22.86 7.13
CA ASN A 120 42.20 22.32 7.09
C ASN A 120 43.29 23.41 6.98
N GLY A 121 43.16 24.47 7.78
CA GLY A 121 44.11 25.57 7.86
C GLY A 121 44.70 25.78 9.27
N LYS A 122 45.53 26.82 9.40
CA LYS A 122 46.12 27.30 10.65
C LYS A 122 45.98 28.82 10.78
N ASN A 123 45.72 29.30 11.98
CA ASN A 123 45.79 30.74 12.28
C ASN A 123 47.25 31.13 12.55
N ILE A 124 47.79 32.05 11.75
CA ILE A 124 49.12 32.66 11.95
C ILE A 124 49.04 34.07 12.57
N GLY A 125 47.82 34.59 12.76
CA GLY A 125 47.59 35.86 13.45
C GLY A 125 47.89 35.75 14.94
N LYS A 126 48.20 36.89 15.56
CA LYS A 126 48.31 36.98 17.02
C LYS A 126 46.95 37.34 17.59
N ASP A 127 46.43 36.53 18.50
CA ASP A 127 45.16 36.76 19.21
C ASP A 127 45.01 38.26 19.60
N PRO A 128 43.98 38.98 19.11
CA PRO A 128 42.74 38.51 18.44
C PRO A 128 42.73 38.53 16.90
N GLU A 129 43.86 38.83 16.25
CA GLU A 129 43.94 38.90 14.79
C GLU A 129 43.71 37.52 14.15
N ILE A 130 42.71 37.44 13.27
CA ILE A 130 42.38 36.24 12.50
C ILE A 130 43.11 36.32 11.16
N ASN A 131 44.15 35.49 10.97
CA ASN A 131 44.85 35.35 9.71
C ASN A 131 45.05 33.85 9.43
N ILE A 132 44.10 33.27 8.71
CA ILE A 132 44.03 31.82 8.48
C ILE A 132 44.65 31.51 7.13
N VAL A 133 45.61 30.60 7.14
CA VAL A 133 46.34 30.14 5.96
C VAL A 133 46.31 28.62 5.89
N THR A 134 46.68 28.07 4.73
CA THR A 134 46.90 26.62 4.56
C THR A 134 47.90 26.08 5.59
N ASN A 135 47.71 24.82 6.01
CA ASN A 135 48.60 24.14 6.96
C ASN A 135 50.04 23.95 6.47
N GLN A 136 50.29 24.11 5.17
CA GLN A 136 51.60 23.94 4.54
C GLN A 136 52.70 24.87 5.09
N GLU A 137 53.94 24.38 5.04
CA GLU A 137 55.11 25.23 5.21
C GLU A 137 55.29 26.12 3.96
N PRO A 138 55.85 27.33 4.11
CA PRO A 138 56.22 28.14 2.96
C PRO A 138 57.13 27.37 2.02
N LEU A 139 56.97 27.56 0.70
CA LEU A 139 57.89 27.01 -0.29
C LEU A 139 59.34 27.39 0.05
N ALA A 140 60.26 26.43 -0.13
CA ALA A 140 61.70 26.68 0.02
C ALA A 140 62.18 27.78 -0.95
N GLU A 141 63.35 28.39 -0.69
CA GLU A 141 63.91 29.45 -1.55
C GLU A 141 64.11 29.03 -3.02
N ASN A 142 64.25 27.73 -3.29
CA ASN A 142 64.34 27.16 -4.64
C ASN A 142 63.45 25.91 -4.74
N PRO A 143 62.12 26.07 -4.84
CA PRO A 143 61.20 24.94 -4.85
C PRO A 143 61.26 24.24 -6.21
N THR A 144 61.17 22.92 -6.19
CA THR A 144 60.98 22.10 -7.38
C THR A 144 59.60 22.36 -7.98
N ASN A 145 59.43 22.10 -9.28
CA ASN A 145 58.12 22.22 -9.94
C ASN A 145 57.04 21.34 -9.27
N GLU A 146 57.44 20.22 -8.68
CA GLU A 146 56.54 19.33 -7.95
C GLU A 146 56.08 19.95 -6.62
N GLU A 147 56.98 20.58 -5.86
CA GLU A 147 56.63 21.31 -4.63
C GLU A 147 55.71 22.50 -4.92
N ILE A 148 55.94 23.23 -6.02
CA ILE A 148 55.05 24.31 -6.46
C ILE A 148 53.66 23.76 -6.78
N ARG A 149 53.56 22.65 -7.52
CA ARG A 149 52.27 22.05 -7.89
C ARG A 149 51.50 21.59 -6.65
N GLN A 150 52.17 20.88 -5.73
CA GLN A 150 51.54 20.40 -4.49
C GLN A 150 51.07 21.56 -3.61
N PHE A 151 51.85 22.64 -3.52
CA PHE A 151 51.45 23.84 -2.79
C PHE A 151 50.20 24.50 -3.40
N GLN A 152 50.14 24.58 -4.74
CA GLN A 152 48.98 25.12 -5.46
C GLN A 152 47.74 24.26 -5.26
N GLU A 153 47.84 22.94 -5.44
CA GLU A 153 46.73 22.00 -5.25
C GLU A 153 46.14 22.12 -3.83
N GLN A 154 47.00 22.24 -2.81
CA GLN A 154 46.54 22.39 -1.43
C GLN A 154 45.98 23.78 -1.12
N GLN A 155 46.50 24.83 -1.75
CA GLN A 155 45.93 26.16 -1.63
C GLN A 155 44.53 26.22 -2.28
N GLU A 156 44.35 25.57 -3.42
CA GLU A 156 43.05 25.42 -4.09
C GLU A 156 42.08 24.60 -3.22
N GLU A 157 42.53 23.50 -2.63
CA GLU A 157 41.73 22.69 -1.70
C GLU A 157 41.31 23.49 -0.45
N PHE A 158 42.23 24.25 0.14
CA PHE A 158 41.94 25.13 1.28
C PHE A 158 40.88 26.19 0.92
N GLN A 159 41.06 26.90 -0.19
CA GLN A 159 40.10 27.91 -0.65
C GLN A 159 38.73 27.29 -0.98
N LYS A 160 38.73 26.10 -1.55
CA LYS A 160 37.50 25.33 -1.79
C LYS A 160 36.81 24.99 -0.47
N ASN A 161 37.56 24.53 0.54
CA ASN A 161 36.99 24.21 1.85
C ASN A 161 36.42 25.44 2.55
N GLU A 162 37.08 26.60 2.48
CA GLU A 162 36.54 27.86 3.02
C GLU A 162 35.21 28.23 2.36
N LYS A 163 35.16 28.13 1.03
CA LYS A 163 33.97 28.45 0.24
C LYS A 163 32.83 27.48 0.53
N ASP A 164 33.12 26.18 0.51
CA ASP A 164 32.14 25.13 0.77
C ASP A 164 31.56 25.25 2.18
N LEU A 165 32.40 25.52 3.19
CA LEU A 165 31.95 25.76 4.56
C LEU A 165 31.03 27.00 4.64
N ALA A 166 31.44 28.11 4.01
CA ALA A 166 30.66 29.34 4.03
C ALA A 166 29.30 29.16 3.31
N GLN A 167 29.26 28.44 2.20
CA GLN A 167 28.04 28.08 1.50
C GLN A 167 27.12 27.19 2.35
N ARG A 168 27.68 26.28 3.16
CA ARG A 168 26.90 25.41 4.06
C ARG A 168 26.26 26.18 5.21
N PHE A 169 26.95 27.16 5.78
CA PHE A 169 26.36 28.09 6.74
C PHE A 169 25.20 28.87 6.12
N LEU A 170 25.38 29.38 4.90
CA LEU A 170 24.31 30.08 4.21
C LEU A 170 23.14 29.14 3.87
N GLN A 171 23.41 27.89 3.48
CA GLN A 171 22.38 26.88 3.26
C GLN A 171 21.59 26.55 4.54
N ALA A 172 22.24 26.47 5.70
CA ALA A 172 21.57 26.22 6.98
C ALA A 172 20.50 27.27 7.33
N VAL A 173 20.61 28.48 6.77
CA VAL A 173 19.59 29.53 6.90
C VAL A 173 18.28 29.12 6.20
N LEU A 174 18.32 28.38 5.09
CA LEU A 174 17.11 27.88 4.42
C LEU A 174 16.33 26.95 5.34
N THR A 175 17.02 26.00 5.98
CA THR A 175 16.41 25.07 6.96
C THR A 175 15.84 25.83 8.15
N CYS A 176 16.59 26.80 8.67
CA CYS A 176 16.15 27.67 9.77
C CYS A 176 14.89 28.48 9.39
N TYR A 177 14.85 29.04 8.17
CA TYR A 177 13.71 29.80 7.67
C TYR A 177 12.47 28.91 7.54
N SER A 178 12.61 27.73 6.92
CA SER A 178 11.53 26.75 6.81
C SER A 178 10.97 26.40 8.20
N ALA A 179 11.85 26.05 9.14
CA ALA A 179 11.44 25.70 10.49
C ALA A 179 10.76 26.87 11.22
N SER A 180 11.23 28.11 11.02
CA SER A 180 10.63 29.34 11.57
C SER A 180 9.24 29.60 11.01
N LEU A 181 9.06 29.47 9.69
CA LEU A 181 7.77 29.63 9.04
C LEU A 181 6.75 28.61 9.54
N ILE A 182 7.18 27.35 9.72
CA ILE A 182 6.35 26.28 10.28
C ILE A 182 5.97 26.62 11.73
N ALA A 183 6.96 26.84 12.60
CA ALA A 183 6.74 27.07 14.03
C ALA A 183 5.86 28.29 14.30
N HIS A 184 6.05 29.37 13.52
CA HIS A 184 5.27 30.60 13.65
C HIS A 184 3.79 30.42 13.25
N ASN A 185 3.51 29.51 12.31
CA ASN A 185 2.18 29.34 11.73
C ASN A 185 1.43 28.11 12.25
N ILE A 186 1.92 27.41 13.29
CA ILE A 186 1.20 26.25 13.87
C ILE A 186 -0.18 26.70 14.40
N PRO A 187 -1.30 26.16 13.88
CA PRO A 187 -2.63 26.41 14.42
C PRO A 187 -2.72 25.91 15.86
N GLU A 188 -3.55 26.56 16.67
CA GLU A 188 -3.67 26.21 18.09
C GLU A 188 -4.12 24.76 18.29
N GLN A 189 -5.01 24.27 17.41
CA GLN A 189 -5.48 22.88 17.44
C GLN A 189 -4.34 21.88 17.19
N GLU A 190 -3.41 22.20 16.30
CA GLU A 190 -2.23 21.34 16.05
C GLU A 190 -1.24 21.39 17.22
N LYS A 191 -1.09 22.54 17.89
CA LYS A 191 -0.29 22.61 19.12
C LYS A 191 -0.86 21.73 20.21
N GLU A 192 -2.18 21.79 20.44
CA GLU A 192 -2.84 20.95 21.43
C GLU A 192 -2.79 19.46 21.04
N ARG A 193 -2.90 19.14 19.75
CA ARG A 193 -2.70 17.77 19.26
C ARG A 193 -1.29 17.25 19.57
N LYS A 194 -0.25 18.06 19.30
CA LYS A 194 1.14 17.69 19.61
C LYS A 194 1.36 17.48 21.10
N LYS A 195 0.85 18.37 21.97
CA LYS A 195 0.90 18.19 23.43
C LYS A 195 0.21 16.90 23.88
N LEU A 196 -0.94 16.58 23.29
CA LEU A 196 -1.67 15.34 23.58
C LEU A 196 -0.84 14.11 23.17
N ASN A 197 -0.17 14.15 22.01
CA ASN A 197 0.69 13.07 21.56
C ASN A 197 1.95 12.93 22.45
N GLU A 198 2.58 14.05 22.83
CA GLU A 198 3.76 14.06 23.73
C GLU A 198 3.47 13.39 25.08
N ILE A 199 2.26 13.56 25.62
CA ILE A 199 1.88 12.94 26.89
C ILE A 199 1.51 11.44 26.77
N CYS A 200 1.24 10.93 25.56
CA CYS A 200 1.01 9.51 25.34
C CYS A 200 2.24 8.66 25.67
N THR A 201 3.45 9.17 25.46
CA THR A 201 4.70 8.41 25.74
C THR A 201 4.91 8.17 27.24
N PRO A 202 4.89 9.20 28.12
CA PRO A 202 4.87 9.00 29.57
C PRO A 202 3.76 8.06 30.05
N LEU A 203 2.57 8.16 29.46
CA LEU A 203 1.43 7.29 29.78
C LEU A 203 1.69 5.83 29.45
N MET A 204 2.17 5.57 28.24
CA MET A 204 2.58 4.24 27.77
C MET A 204 3.65 3.64 28.68
N ASN A 205 4.70 4.41 28.99
CA ASN A 205 5.79 3.97 29.86
C ASN A 205 5.28 3.61 31.26
N LYS A 206 4.32 4.37 31.80
CA LYS A 206 3.76 4.11 33.13
C LYS A 206 2.92 2.84 33.17
N ILE A 207 2.13 2.58 32.12
CA ILE A 207 1.37 1.32 31.98
C ILE A 207 2.33 0.12 31.93
N GLN A 208 3.39 0.21 31.12
CA GLN A 208 4.39 -0.85 31.01
C GLN A 208 5.13 -1.11 32.33
N GLU A 209 5.40 -0.06 33.11
CA GLU A 209 5.98 -0.16 34.45
C GLU A 209 5.06 -0.97 35.38
N ILE A 210 3.74 -0.70 35.37
CA ILE A 210 2.77 -1.43 36.19
C ILE A 210 2.63 -2.88 35.74
N ASP A 211 2.60 -3.13 34.42
CA ASP A 211 2.49 -4.48 33.85
C ASP A 211 3.80 -5.29 34.05
N GLY A 212 4.91 -4.64 34.41
CA GLY A 212 6.22 -5.27 34.58
C GLY A 212 6.83 -5.79 33.28
N VAL A 213 6.37 -5.27 32.13
CA VAL A 213 6.77 -5.72 30.79
C VAL A 213 7.77 -4.72 30.19
N LYS A 214 8.87 -5.23 29.64
CA LYS A 214 9.79 -4.45 28.79
C LYS A 214 9.62 -4.92 27.34
N GLY A 215 9.33 -4.00 26.42
CA GLY A 215 9.18 -4.32 24.99
C GLY A 215 7.93 -3.70 24.38
N ASP A 216 7.32 -4.40 23.42
CA ASP A 216 6.19 -3.88 22.63
C ASP A 216 4.98 -3.54 23.49
N PHE A 217 4.50 -2.31 23.38
CA PHE A 217 3.25 -1.88 23.99
C PHE A 217 2.06 -2.51 23.25
N LYS A 218 1.09 -3.04 24.01
CA LYS A 218 -0.13 -3.63 23.46
C LYS A 218 -1.34 -3.01 24.14
N VAL A 219 -2.27 -2.54 23.32
CA VAL A 219 -3.59 -2.10 23.77
C VAL A 219 -4.45 -3.32 24.05
N ASP A 220 -5.16 -3.31 25.18
CA ASP A 220 -6.07 -4.40 25.54
C ASP A 220 -7.23 -4.47 24.55
N LYS A 221 -7.54 -5.69 24.08
CA LYS A 221 -8.61 -5.94 23.09
C LYS A 221 -10.01 -5.55 23.58
N ASP A 222 -10.19 -5.49 24.89
CA ASP A 222 -11.51 -5.25 25.51
C ASP A 222 -11.81 -3.75 25.68
N ILE A 223 -10.82 -2.87 25.45
CA ILE A 223 -11.00 -1.42 25.55
C ILE A 223 -11.35 -0.88 24.17
N VAL A 224 -12.61 -0.47 24.04
CA VAL A 224 -13.14 0.12 22.81
C VAL A 224 -12.79 1.61 22.76
N ALA A 225 -12.17 2.03 21.67
CA ALA A 225 -11.89 3.44 21.43
C ALA A 225 -13.20 4.24 21.31
N PRO A 226 -13.30 5.41 21.97
CA PRO A 226 -14.44 6.28 21.75
C PRO A 226 -14.45 6.79 20.31
N SER A 227 -15.65 6.93 19.74
CA SER A 227 -15.81 7.68 18.48
C SER A 227 -15.84 9.18 18.79
N TYR A 228 -15.01 9.95 18.08
CA TYR A 228 -14.96 11.40 18.14
C TYR A 228 -15.44 12.06 16.85
N GLU A 229 -16.32 11.39 16.09
CA GLU A 229 -16.86 11.94 14.83
C GLU A 229 -17.55 13.30 15.01
N GLU A 230 -18.16 13.53 16.17
CA GLU A 230 -18.84 14.79 16.52
C GLU A 230 -17.89 15.93 16.90
N ILE A 231 -16.60 15.64 17.17
CA ILE A 231 -15.60 16.66 17.46
C ILE A 231 -15.29 17.44 16.18
N THR A 232 -15.40 18.76 16.26
CA THR A 232 -15.15 19.72 15.20
C THR A 232 -13.88 20.51 15.50
N ILE A 233 -13.43 21.35 14.56
CA ILE A 233 -12.26 22.21 14.78
C ILE A 233 -12.43 23.18 15.96
N ASP A 234 -13.66 23.67 16.17
CA ASP A 234 -13.96 24.67 17.19
C ASP A 234 -13.89 24.13 18.63
N ASN A 235 -14.15 22.83 18.84
CA ASN A 235 -14.16 22.21 20.16
C ASN A 235 -12.97 21.25 20.39
N TYR A 236 -12.12 21.06 19.37
CA TYR A 236 -10.97 20.16 19.47
C TYR A 236 -9.98 20.58 20.55
N SER A 237 -9.55 21.85 20.55
CA SER A 237 -8.54 22.35 21.50
C SER A 237 -9.00 22.19 22.95
N GLU A 238 -10.26 22.54 23.25
CA GLU A 238 -10.83 22.37 24.59
C GLU A 238 -10.80 20.89 25.00
N LYS A 239 -11.24 19.99 24.12
CA LYS A 239 -11.25 18.55 24.40
C LYS A 239 -9.85 17.97 24.60
N ALA A 240 -8.88 18.41 23.79
CA ALA A 240 -7.50 18.00 23.90
C ALA A 240 -6.88 18.47 25.22
N GLN A 241 -7.12 19.73 25.61
CA GLN A 241 -6.65 20.29 26.89
C GLN A 241 -7.24 19.56 28.10
N GLU A 242 -8.56 19.36 28.12
CA GLU A 242 -9.24 18.59 29.18
C GLU A 242 -8.61 17.20 29.35
N LEU A 243 -8.37 16.50 28.24
CA LEU A 243 -7.82 15.15 28.27
C LEU A 243 -6.34 15.14 28.66
N THR A 244 -5.54 16.12 28.21
CA THR A 244 -4.16 16.29 28.64
C THR A 244 -4.07 16.53 30.15
N GLU A 245 -4.94 17.37 30.71
CA GLU A 245 -5.01 17.60 32.15
C GLU A 245 -5.43 16.34 32.93
N GLU A 246 -6.43 15.60 32.43
CA GLU A 246 -6.87 14.31 33.01
C GLU A 246 -5.70 13.31 33.05
N ILE A 247 -4.92 13.22 31.97
CA ILE A 247 -3.73 12.35 31.88
C ILE A 247 -2.64 12.80 32.85
N GLN A 248 -2.32 14.11 32.91
CA GLN A 248 -1.31 14.63 33.83
C GLN A 248 -1.68 14.32 35.29
N HIS A 249 -2.94 14.53 35.65
CA HIS A 249 -3.42 14.23 36.99
C HIS A 249 -3.34 12.72 37.30
N ALA A 250 -3.69 11.85 36.35
CA ALA A 250 -3.59 10.41 36.52
C ALA A 250 -2.12 9.94 36.69
N LEU A 251 -1.19 10.52 35.93
CA LEU A 251 0.24 10.22 36.01
C LEU A 251 0.90 10.64 37.32
N GLN A 252 0.34 11.65 38.00
CA GLN A 252 0.85 12.16 39.28
C GLN A 252 0.37 11.36 40.51
N LYS A 253 -0.56 10.41 40.35
CA LYS A 253 -1.03 9.57 41.46
C LYS A 253 0.09 8.66 41.96
N GLU A 254 0.22 8.49 43.27
CA GLU A 254 1.23 7.61 43.88
C GLU A 254 1.09 6.14 43.46
N ALA A 255 -0.15 5.68 43.27
CA ALA A 255 -0.50 4.36 42.78
C ALA A 255 -1.57 4.50 41.68
N PRO A 256 -1.17 4.79 40.44
CA PRO A 256 -2.12 5.00 39.35
C PRO A 256 -2.77 3.67 38.94
N ASP A 257 -4.07 3.69 38.68
CA ASP A 257 -4.80 2.50 38.23
C ASP A 257 -4.49 2.21 36.77
N ARG A 258 -4.04 0.97 36.48
CA ARG A 258 -3.60 0.57 35.15
C ARG A 258 -4.73 0.64 34.10
N ASN A 259 -5.96 0.31 34.48
CA ASN A 259 -7.10 0.37 33.56
C ASN A 259 -7.52 1.82 33.29
N GLU A 260 -7.46 2.69 34.30
CA GLU A 260 -7.63 4.14 34.13
C GLU A 260 -6.60 4.70 33.13
N LEU A 261 -5.31 4.41 33.31
CA LEU A 261 -4.25 4.87 32.41
C LEU A 261 -4.45 4.33 30.98
N MET A 262 -4.79 3.05 30.83
CA MET A 262 -5.04 2.45 29.51
C MET A 262 -6.26 3.07 28.81
N ASN A 263 -7.35 3.33 29.54
CA ASN A 263 -8.52 4.02 29.00
C ASN A 263 -8.16 5.45 28.54
N LEU A 264 -7.36 6.17 29.31
CA LEU A 264 -6.90 7.51 28.94
C LEU A 264 -6.00 7.46 27.70
N TYR A 265 -5.13 6.46 27.58
CA TYR A 265 -4.29 6.27 26.40
C TYR A 265 -5.14 6.05 25.15
N VAL A 266 -6.13 5.17 25.22
CA VAL A 266 -7.02 4.89 24.10
C VAL A 266 -7.85 6.12 23.72
N LYS A 267 -8.35 6.88 24.70
CA LYS A 267 -9.03 8.17 24.46
C LYS A 267 -8.10 9.18 23.78
N ALA A 268 -6.85 9.30 24.23
CA ALA A 268 -5.89 10.24 23.69
C ALA A 268 -5.51 9.91 22.25
N ASN A 269 -5.23 8.64 21.98
CA ASN A 269 -4.93 8.16 20.65
C ASN A 269 -6.11 8.35 19.68
N ALA A 270 -7.34 8.05 20.11
CA ALA A 270 -8.53 8.28 19.29
C ALA A 270 -8.77 9.78 19.00
N LEU A 271 -8.49 10.66 19.97
CA LEU A 271 -8.63 12.10 19.79
C LEU A 271 -7.50 12.67 18.91
N ASP A 272 -6.27 12.18 19.02
CA ASP A 272 -5.16 12.53 18.11
C ASP A 272 -5.49 12.15 16.66
N GLN A 273 -5.99 10.92 16.44
CA GLN A 273 -6.46 10.45 15.13
C GLN A 273 -7.60 11.30 14.58
N ARG A 274 -8.55 11.73 15.43
CA ARG A 274 -9.60 12.66 14.99
C ARG A 274 -9.01 14.02 14.62
N GLY A 275 -8.07 14.53 15.42
CA GLY A 275 -7.40 15.81 15.19
C GLY A 275 -6.70 15.86 13.83
N SER A 276 -5.96 14.81 13.48
CA SER A 276 -5.27 14.72 12.18
C SER A 276 -6.22 14.69 10.97
N GLN A 277 -7.49 14.34 11.18
CA GLN A 277 -8.54 14.34 10.15
C GLN A 277 -9.31 15.67 10.05
N LEU A 278 -9.11 16.60 10.97
CA LEU A 278 -9.82 17.88 10.94
C LEU A 278 -9.28 18.75 9.79
N PRO A 279 -10.16 19.37 8.96
CA PRO A 279 -9.74 20.08 7.75
C PRO A 279 -8.63 21.11 7.98
N LEU A 280 -8.72 21.95 9.01
CA LEU A 280 -7.71 22.98 9.27
C LEU A 280 -6.32 22.39 9.60
N ILE A 281 -6.26 21.33 10.40
CA ILE A 281 -5.00 20.65 10.75
C ILE A 281 -4.43 19.97 9.50
N LYS A 282 -5.30 19.32 8.72
CA LYS A 282 -4.93 18.66 7.47
C LYS A 282 -4.38 19.67 6.44
N ASP A 283 -5.10 20.77 6.21
CA ASP A 283 -4.70 21.83 5.30
C ASP A 283 -3.38 22.45 5.74
N TYR A 284 -3.22 22.74 7.03
CA TYR A 284 -1.96 23.23 7.58
C TYR A 284 -0.80 22.24 7.37
N THR A 285 -1.03 20.94 7.64
CA THR A 285 -0.02 19.89 7.44
C THR A 285 0.41 19.81 5.97
N ASN A 286 -0.55 19.89 5.05
CA ASN A 286 -0.28 19.91 3.61
C ASN A 286 0.54 21.16 3.22
N GLN A 287 0.17 22.34 3.72
CA GLN A 287 0.89 23.59 3.46
C GLN A 287 2.32 23.57 4.01
N ILE A 288 2.54 23.06 5.24
CA ILE A 288 3.90 22.83 5.76
C ILE A 288 4.67 21.93 4.82
N ARG A 289 4.07 20.79 4.43
CA ARG A 289 4.75 19.81 3.59
C ARG A 289 5.18 20.43 2.27
N THR A 290 4.31 21.23 1.64
CA THR A 290 4.64 22.02 0.45
C THR A 290 5.87 22.89 0.66
N ILE A 291 5.89 23.69 1.72
CA ILE A 291 7.01 24.58 2.05
C ILE A 291 8.30 23.81 2.24
N THR A 292 8.24 22.79 3.10
CA THR A 292 9.39 21.98 3.46
C THR A 292 9.98 21.33 2.23
N VAL A 293 9.14 20.73 1.39
CA VAL A 293 9.56 20.09 0.14
C VAL A 293 10.20 21.09 -0.83
N GLU A 294 9.62 22.28 -1.01
CA GLU A 294 10.18 23.30 -1.90
C GLU A 294 11.55 23.80 -1.42
N ILE A 295 11.68 24.10 -0.12
CA ILE A 295 12.94 24.60 0.46
C ILE A 295 14.01 23.50 0.55
N GLU A 296 13.63 22.28 0.91
CA GLU A 296 14.51 21.10 0.87
C GLU A 296 14.95 20.79 -0.57
N GLY A 297 14.07 21.02 -1.55
CA GLY A 297 14.39 20.95 -2.98
C GLY A 297 15.58 21.82 -3.34
N ILE A 298 15.57 23.09 -2.92
CA ILE A 298 16.71 24.01 -3.11
C ILE A 298 17.97 23.44 -2.46
N SER A 299 17.87 23.01 -1.20
CA SER A 299 19.00 22.45 -0.45
C SER A 299 19.62 21.24 -1.14
N ASN A 300 18.78 20.34 -1.67
CA ASN A 300 19.22 19.14 -2.38
C ASN A 300 19.90 19.46 -3.71
N GLN A 301 19.41 20.45 -4.46
CA GLN A 301 20.06 20.86 -5.70
C GLN A 301 21.42 21.51 -5.45
N ILE A 302 21.56 22.29 -4.38
CA ILE A 302 22.86 22.84 -3.94
C ILE A 302 23.81 21.72 -3.55
N LEU A 303 23.34 20.71 -2.80
CA LEU A 303 24.13 19.52 -2.43
C LEU A 303 24.65 18.75 -3.65
N LYS A 304 23.86 18.67 -4.73
CA LYS A 304 24.24 18.04 -6.00
C LYS A 304 25.18 18.88 -6.87
N GLY A 305 25.47 20.13 -6.47
CA GLY A 305 26.27 21.07 -7.25
C GLY A 305 25.58 21.60 -8.50
N GLU A 306 24.24 21.45 -8.60
CA GLU A 306 23.45 21.94 -9.74
C GLU A 306 23.31 23.47 -9.71
N TYR A 307 23.29 24.07 -8.51
CA TYR A 307 23.27 25.52 -8.31
C TYR A 307 24.16 25.95 -7.13
N SER A 308 24.55 27.23 -7.11
CA SER A 308 25.13 27.87 -5.93
C SER A 308 24.01 28.49 -5.10
N ILE A 309 24.08 28.42 -3.77
CA ILE A 309 23.17 29.13 -2.86
C ILE A 309 23.19 30.66 -3.10
N THR A 310 24.28 31.18 -3.65
CA THR A 310 24.45 32.60 -3.99
C THR A 310 23.91 32.97 -5.37
N ASP A 311 23.55 31.98 -6.18
CA ASP A 311 22.99 32.13 -7.52
C ASP A 311 21.78 31.19 -7.69
N LEU A 312 20.79 31.35 -6.80
CA LEU A 312 19.52 30.67 -6.89
C LEU A 312 18.83 31.08 -8.20
N LYS A 313 18.75 30.13 -9.13
CA LYS A 313 18.01 30.26 -10.38
C LYS A 313 16.77 29.39 -10.29
N PRO A 314 15.64 29.81 -10.91
CA PRO A 314 14.51 28.92 -11.06
C PRO A 314 15.01 27.63 -11.71
N SER A 315 14.81 26.51 -11.04
CA SER A 315 15.00 25.23 -11.69
C SER A 315 14.13 25.23 -12.96
N VAL A 316 14.72 24.87 -14.11
CA VAL A 316 13.90 24.62 -15.30
C VAL A 316 13.00 23.48 -14.89
N SER A 317 11.71 23.75 -14.65
CA SER A 317 10.79 22.69 -14.26
C SER A 317 10.93 21.62 -15.34
N ASN A 318 11.40 20.45 -14.93
CA ASN A 318 11.31 19.29 -15.80
C ASN A 318 9.82 19.03 -15.83
N ALA A 319 9.09 19.65 -16.76
CA ALA A 319 7.66 19.43 -17.00
C ALA A 319 7.36 17.93 -17.31
N ASP A 320 8.41 17.12 -17.48
CA ASP A 320 8.36 15.67 -17.58
C ASP A 320 8.36 14.92 -16.23
N SER A 321 8.63 15.59 -15.11
CA SER A 321 8.64 15.00 -13.76
C SER A 321 7.22 14.71 -13.25
N GLY A 322 6.28 15.66 -13.39
CA GLY A 322 4.85 15.44 -13.15
C GLY A 322 4.24 14.39 -14.09
N LYS A 323 4.65 14.38 -15.37
CA LYS A 323 4.29 13.31 -16.32
C LYS A 323 4.80 11.94 -15.91
N SER A 324 5.92 11.86 -15.16
CA SER A 324 6.48 10.61 -14.66
C SER A 324 5.64 9.98 -13.54
N LEU A 325 4.92 10.81 -12.77
CA LEU A 325 4.06 10.37 -11.66
C LEU A 325 2.62 10.07 -12.08
N GLN A 326 2.15 10.62 -13.21
CA GLN A 326 0.80 10.38 -13.72
C GLN A 326 0.45 8.88 -13.83
N PRO A 327 1.31 7.99 -14.36
CA PRO A 327 1.01 6.55 -14.42
C PRO A 327 0.83 5.91 -13.02
N LEU A 328 1.55 6.41 -12.01
CA LEU A 328 1.43 5.92 -10.64
C LEU A 328 0.15 6.44 -9.99
N LYS A 329 -0.24 7.68 -10.30
CA LYS A 329 -1.53 8.26 -9.91
C LYS A 329 -2.67 7.44 -10.45
N ASP A 330 -2.65 7.15 -11.75
CA ASP A 330 -3.70 6.40 -12.42
C ASP A 330 -3.85 4.99 -11.82
N LYS A 331 -2.74 4.36 -11.42
CA LYS A 331 -2.76 3.06 -10.70
C LYS A 331 -3.40 3.17 -9.32
N ILE A 332 -3.00 4.16 -8.52
CA ILE A 332 -3.54 4.39 -7.17
C ILE A 332 -5.03 4.72 -7.25
N ASP A 333 -5.42 5.62 -8.16
CA ASP A 333 -6.82 6.00 -8.39
C ASP A 333 -7.65 4.78 -8.77
N SER A 334 -7.20 4.00 -9.76
CA SER A 334 -7.90 2.79 -10.20
C SER A 334 -8.09 1.80 -9.06
N MET A 335 -7.05 1.54 -8.24
CA MET A 335 -7.16 0.63 -7.10
C MET A 335 -8.07 1.18 -6.00
N TYR A 336 -8.00 2.47 -5.71
CA TYR A 336 -8.85 3.12 -4.73
C TYR A 336 -10.33 3.06 -5.13
N ASP A 337 -10.65 3.44 -6.37
CA ASP A 337 -12.02 3.44 -6.91
C ASP A 337 -12.62 2.02 -6.92
N LEU A 338 -11.80 1.01 -7.27
CA LEU A 338 -12.19 -0.39 -7.19
C LEU A 338 -12.54 -0.81 -5.75
N LEU A 339 -11.73 -0.40 -4.77
CA LEU A 339 -11.97 -0.72 -3.37
C LEU A 339 -13.20 0.01 -2.83
N GLU A 340 -13.40 1.27 -3.18
CA GLU A 340 -14.50 2.10 -2.69
C GLU A 340 -15.86 1.45 -2.92
N ASN A 341 -16.02 0.79 -4.08
CA ASN A 341 -17.25 0.09 -4.48
C ASN A 341 -17.48 -1.26 -3.77
N VAL A 342 -16.50 -1.77 -3.03
CA VAL A 342 -16.63 -3.05 -2.30
C VAL A 342 -17.16 -2.83 -0.89
N HIS A 343 -18.31 -3.44 -0.62
CA HIS A 343 -18.94 -3.53 0.70
C HIS A 343 -19.10 -4.99 1.12
N LEU A 344 -18.30 -5.43 2.09
CA LEU A 344 -18.46 -6.74 2.72
C LEU A 344 -19.25 -6.62 4.02
N ILE A 345 -19.90 -7.70 4.42
CA ILE A 345 -20.48 -7.83 5.76
C ILE A 345 -19.32 -7.88 6.77
N ASN A 346 -19.38 -7.08 7.85
CA ASN A 346 -18.32 -6.92 8.85
C ASN A 346 -17.52 -8.21 9.13
N GLY A 347 -16.20 -8.12 8.99
CA GLY A 347 -15.26 -9.22 9.18
C GLY A 347 -13.82 -8.81 8.92
N LYS A 348 -12.87 -9.72 9.18
CA LYS A 348 -11.42 -9.47 9.05
C LYS A 348 -11.00 -8.98 7.65
N THR A 349 -11.68 -9.46 6.60
CA THR A 349 -11.44 -9.04 5.22
C THR A 349 -11.81 -7.56 5.04
N GLN A 350 -12.95 -7.12 5.60
CA GLN A 350 -13.39 -5.72 5.53
C GLN A 350 -12.45 -4.78 6.30
N GLU A 351 -11.94 -5.19 7.47
CA GLU A 351 -10.95 -4.42 8.25
C GLU A 351 -9.68 -4.17 7.41
N LYS A 352 -9.12 -5.23 6.81
CA LYS A 352 -7.95 -5.11 5.92
C LYS A 352 -8.22 -4.22 4.71
N LEU A 353 -9.40 -4.32 4.09
CA LEU A 353 -9.77 -3.45 2.96
C LEU A 353 -9.88 -1.99 3.40
N ASN A 354 -10.38 -1.70 4.60
CA ASN A 354 -10.47 -0.34 5.12
C ASN A 354 -9.06 0.23 5.40
N GLU A 355 -8.14 -0.56 5.96
CA GLU A 355 -6.74 -0.15 6.14
C GLU A 355 -6.09 0.21 4.80
N ILE A 356 -6.26 -0.64 3.78
CA ILE A 356 -5.74 -0.39 2.43
C ILE A 356 -6.34 0.89 1.83
N LYS A 357 -7.66 1.11 1.98
CA LYS A 357 -8.33 2.33 1.52
C LYS A 357 -7.75 3.59 2.16
N ILE A 358 -7.53 3.57 3.48
CA ILE A 358 -6.95 4.71 4.21
C ILE A 358 -5.56 5.02 3.67
N THR A 359 -4.70 4.00 3.56
CA THR A 359 -3.34 4.17 3.02
C THR A 359 -3.38 4.75 1.60
N LEU A 360 -4.17 4.17 0.69
CA LEU A 360 -4.25 4.66 -0.69
C LEU A 360 -4.85 6.06 -0.80
N SER A 361 -5.82 6.40 0.03
CA SER A 361 -6.38 7.76 0.07
C SER A 361 -5.31 8.78 0.46
N GLN A 362 -4.51 8.47 1.48
CA GLN A 362 -3.41 9.34 1.92
C GLN A 362 -2.35 9.46 0.81
N THR A 363 -1.94 8.33 0.22
CA THR A 363 -0.96 8.33 -0.88
C THR A 363 -1.47 9.08 -2.12
N LYS A 364 -2.77 9.00 -2.42
CA LYS A 364 -3.42 9.74 -3.51
C LYS A 364 -3.37 11.25 -3.26
N GLU A 365 -3.71 11.68 -2.05
CA GLU A 365 -3.64 13.09 -1.66
C GLU A 365 -2.21 13.63 -1.74
N ASP A 366 -1.24 12.87 -1.24
CA ASP A 366 0.18 13.18 -1.34
C ASP A 366 0.61 13.36 -2.79
N LEU A 367 0.29 12.37 -3.63
CA LEU A 367 0.69 12.39 -5.03
C LEU A 367 0.05 13.55 -5.81
N ASN A 368 -1.21 13.90 -5.51
CA ASN A 368 -1.87 15.08 -6.08
C ASN A 368 -1.10 16.36 -5.70
N LEU A 369 -0.74 16.51 -4.43
CA LEU A 369 0.03 17.65 -3.96
C LEU A 369 1.35 17.78 -4.72
N TYR A 370 2.12 16.69 -4.88
CA TYR A 370 3.40 16.74 -5.59
C TYR A 370 3.26 17.00 -7.09
N ILE A 371 2.21 16.48 -7.73
CA ILE A 371 1.92 16.76 -9.14
C ILE A 371 1.56 18.24 -9.33
N GLU A 372 0.73 18.81 -8.44
CA GLU A 372 0.36 20.23 -8.48
C GLU A 372 1.55 21.15 -8.24
N LEU A 373 2.50 20.74 -7.40
CA LEU A 373 3.68 21.52 -7.09
C LEU A 373 4.80 21.42 -8.15
N GLU A 374 4.72 20.46 -9.07
CA GLU A 374 5.80 20.12 -10.01
C GLU A 374 7.15 19.79 -9.31
N VAL A 375 7.11 19.33 -8.04
CA VAL A 375 8.30 18.98 -7.27
C VAL A 375 8.32 17.48 -6.96
N LEU A 376 9.40 16.80 -7.35
CA LEU A 376 9.69 15.43 -6.90
C LEU A 376 10.82 15.43 -5.87
N PRO A 377 10.56 15.11 -4.59
CA PRO A 377 11.59 14.66 -3.67
C PRO A 377 12.34 13.45 -4.25
N ALA A 378 13.64 13.35 -3.97
CA ALA A 378 14.54 12.37 -4.60
C ALA A 378 14.09 10.89 -4.43
N ASN A 379 13.29 10.60 -3.40
CA ASN A 379 12.83 9.24 -3.08
C ASN A 379 11.32 9.05 -3.17
N LEU A 380 10.55 10.13 -3.40
CA LEU A 380 9.09 10.08 -3.31
C LEU A 380 8.49 9.01 -4.23
N LYS A 381 8.98 8.93 -5.47
CA LYS A 381 8.49 7.93 -6.41
C LYS A 381 8.68 6.51 -5.87
N SER A 382 9.85 6.21 -5.31
CA SER A 382 10.13 4.91 -4.70
C SER A 382 9.24 4.66 -3.49
N GLU A 383 9.07 5.65 -2.61
CA GLU A 383 8.22 5.53 -1.42
C GLU A 383 6.74 5.27 -1.78
N ILE A 384 6.23 5.94 -2.82
CA ILE A 384 4.87 5.75 -3.31
C ILE A 384 4.74 4.39 -4.02
N GLU A 385 5.73 3.97 -4.81
CA GLU A 385 5.79 2.63 -5.40
C GLU A 385 5.78 1.54 -4.32
N ASP A 386 6.60 1.69 -3.28
CA ASP A 386 6.66 0.77 -2.13
C ASP A 386 5.32 0.74 -1.37
N THR A 387 4.67 1.88 -1.21
CA THR A 387 3.36 1.98 -0.57
C THR A 387 2.28 1.30 -1.39
N TYR A 388 2.27 1.51 -2.71
CA TYR A 388 1.36 0.85 -3.64
C TYR A 388 1.58 -0.67 -3.66
N ASP A 389 2.84 -1.12 -3.71
CA ASP A 389 3.18 -2.54 -3.69
C ASP A 389 2.79 -3.20 -2.36
N THR A 390 2.97 -2.50 -1.24
CA THR A 390 2.51 -2.94 0.08
C THR A 390 0.99 -3.05 0.12
N ALA A 391 0.26 -2.06 -0.41
CA ALA A 391 -1.19 -2.10 -0.52
C ALA A 391 -1.66 -3.30 -1.38
N LEU A 392 -0.97 -3.58 -2.48
CA LEU A 392 -1.25 -4.73 -3.35
C LEU A 392 -0.97 -6.08 -2.65
N GLN A 393 0.11 -6.18 -1.87
CA GLN A 393 0.41 -7.36 -1.06
C GLN A 393 -0.64 -7.60 0.04
N ASN A 394 -1.08 -6.53 0.70
CA ASN A 394 -2.14 -6.59 1.71
C ASN A 394 -3.47 -6.99 1.09
N LEU A 395 -3.80 -6.47 -0.09
CA LEU A 395 -4.99 -6.86 -0.86
C LEU A 395 -4.94 -8.35 -1.23
N ASN A 396 -3.79 -8.84 -1.70
CA ASN A 396 -3.56 -10.27 -1.96
C ASN A 396 -3.79 -11.13 -0.72
N SER A 397 -3.30 -10.70 0.44
CA SER A 397 -3.54 -11.40 1.71
C SER A 397 -5.03 -11.41 2.06
N ALA A 398 -5.72 -10.27 1.92
CA ALA A 398 -7.16 -10.18 2.17
C ALA A 398 -7.96 -11.12 1.25
N ILE A 399 -7.61 -11.20 -0.03
CA ILE A 399 -8.24 -12.12 -1.01
C ILE A 399 -8.01 -13.59 -0.61
N LYS A 400 -6.80 -13.96 -0.17
CA LYS A 400 -6.51 -15.33 0.27
C LYS A 400 -7.32 -15.76 1.49
N ASP A 401 -7.52 -14.83 2.41
CA ASP A 401 -8.27 -15.05 3.65
C ASP A 401 -9.79 -15.00 3.46
N ALA A 402 -10.25 -14.43 2.34
CA ALA A 402 -11.65 -14.22 2.05
C ALA A 402 -12.46 -15.54 1.96
N ASN A 403 -13.69 -15.49 2.47
CA ASN A 403 -14.65 -16.58 2.30
C ASN A 403 -15.32 -16.51 0.90
N PRO A 404 -16.04 -17.56 0.46
CA PRO A 404 -16.62 -17.59 -0.90
C PRO A 404 -17.57 -16.43 -1.22
N GLY A 405 -18.31 -15.90 -0.24
CA GLY A 405 -19.21 -14.76 -0.43
C GLY A 405 -18.44 -13.45 -0.58
N GLU A 406 -17.35 -13.28 0.17
CA GLU A 406 -16.45 -12.13 0.06
C GLU A 406 -15.66 -12.15 -1.25
N LEU A 407 -15.21 -13.33 -1.69
CA LEU A 407 -14.55 -13.51 -3.00
C LEU A 407 -15.46 -13.12 -4.16
N PHE A 408 -16.76 -13.36 -4.05
CA PHE A 408 -17.73 -12.92 -5.06
C PHE A 408 -17.84 -11.39 -5.11
N ALA A 409 -17.86 -10.73 -3.96
CA ALA A 409 -17.86 -9.27 -3.88
C ALA A 409 -16.54 -8.64 -4.35
N LEU A 410 -15.41 -9.36 -4.24
CA LEU A 410 -14.08 -8.93 -4.69
C LEU A 410 -13.78 -9.23 -6.16
N LYS A 411 -14.72 -9.85 -6.89
CA LYS A 411 -14.52 -10.33 -8.26
C LYS A 411 -14.00 -9.25 -9.20
N GLU A 412 -14.60 -8.07 -9.19
CA GLU A 412 -14.25 -6.97 -10.10
C GLU A 412 -12.82 -6.46 -9.84
N ILE A 413 -12.40 -6.41 -8.57
CA ILE A 413 -11.02 -6.07 -8.19
C ILE A 413 -10.04 -7.12 -8.71
N ILE A 414 -10.40 -8.40 -8.56
CA ILE A 414 -9.55 -9.53 -8.98
C ILE A 414 -9.35 -9.53 -10.51
N GLU A 415 -10.42 -9.26 -11.25
CA GLU A 415 -10.41 -9.23 -12.72
C GLU A 415 -9.65 -8.00 -13.25
N SER A 416 -9.85 -6.82 -12.65
CA SER A 416 -9.25 -5.56 -13.12
C SER A 416 -7.76 -5.42 -12.81
N LEU A 417 -7.26 -5.99 -11.70
CA LEU A 417 -5.84 -5.89 -11.35
C LEU A 417 -4.94 -6.90 -12.09
N HIS A 418 -5.50 -7.68 -13.01
CA HIS A 418 -4.78 -8.75 -13.72
C HIS A 418 -3.91 -9.57 -12.76
N PHE A 419 -4.47 -10.04 -11.64
CA PHE A 419 -3.77 -10.99 -10.79
C PHE A 419 -3.41 -12.18 -11.66
N ALA A 420 -2.16 -12.25 -12.11
CA ALA A 420 -1.66 -13.39 -12.83
C ALA A 420 -1.75 -14.55 -11.84
N PRO A 421 -2.66 -15.52 -12.04
CA PRO A 421 -2.46 -16.78 -11.37
C PRO A 421 -1.11 -17.24 -11.89
N SER A 422 -0.20 -17.60 -11.00
CA SER A 422 1.04 -18.28 -11.37
C SER A 422 0.67 -19.41 -12.34
N GLN A 423 0.88 -19.19 -13.65
CA GLN A 423 0.35 -20.03 -14.74
C GLN A 423 0.99 -21.43 -14.79
N GLU A 424 1.85 -21.77 -13.84
CA GLU A 424 2.62 -23.02 -13.87
C GLU A 424 1.96 -24.22 -13.19
N ILE A 425 0.74 -24.11 -12.64
CA ILE A 425 0.11 -25.26 -11.96
C ILE A 425 -1.37 -25.42 -12.34
N VAL A 426 -1.65 -25.61 -13.63
CA VAL A 426 -2.84 -26.38 -14.04
C VAL A 426 -2.32 -27.71 -14.57
N GLN A 427 -2.00 -28.62 -13.65
CA GLN A 427 -1.61 -29.99 -14.02
C GLN A 427 -2.81 -30.70 -14.65
N GLU A 428 -2.57 -31.39 -15.76
CA GLU A 428 -3.56 -32.20 -16.52
C GLU A 428 -4.31 -33.26 -15.69
N ASN A 429 -3.88 -33.51 -14.45
CA ASN A 429 -4.44 -34.47 -13.50
C ASN A 429 -5.10 -33.82 -12.26
N SER A 430 -5.49 -32.55 -12.35
CA SER A 430 -6.13 -31.83 -11.25
C SER A 430 -7.48 -32.48 -10.84
N PRO A 431 -7.72 -32.75 -9.53
CA PRO A 431 -9.01 -33.25 -9.04
C PRO A 431 -10.18 -32.31 -9.40
N PHE A 432 -9.90 -31.02 -9.64
CA PHE A 432 -10.88 -30.04 -10.09
C PHE A 432 -11.52 -30.39 -11.43
N LYS A 433 -10.75 -30.95 -12.38
CA LYS A 433 -11.25 -31.31 -13.72
C LYS A 433 -12.30 -32.42 -13.65
N SER A 434 -12.05 -33.44 -12.82
CA SER A 434 -12.99 -34.56 -12.62
C SER A 434 -14.29 -34.13 -11.93
N ILE A 435 -14.19 -33.24 -10.94
CA ILE A 435 -15.38 -32.70 -10.24
C ILE A 435 -16.16 -31.75 -11.16
N SER A 436 -15.48 -30.89 -11.91
CA SER A 436 -16.10 -29.97 -12.89
C SER A 436 -16.86 -30.71 -13.98
N GLU A 437 -16.27 -31.77 -14.55
CA GLU A 437 -16.96 -32.64 -15.52
C GLU A 437 -18.17 -33.35 -14.91
N SER A 438 -18.05 -33.81 -13.65
CA SER A 438 -19.16 -34.45 -12.93
C SER A 438 -20.33 -33.48 -12.66
N ILE A 439 -20.02 -32.24 -12.29
CA ILE A 439 -21.01 -31.17 -12.08
C ILE A 439 -21.70 -30.80 -13.39
N LYS A 440 -20.95 -30.73 -14.49
CA LYS A 440 -21.51 -30.48 -15.81
C LYS A 440 -22.50 -31.57 -16.23
N GLN A 441 -22.13 -32.84 -16.06
CA GLN A 441 -23.01 -33.98 -16.32
C GLN A 441 -24.25 -33.96 -15.43
N LEU A 442 -24.10 -33.64 -14.14
CA LEU A 442 -25.22 -33.50 -13.21
C LEU A 442 -26.18 -32.37 -13.65
N ASN A 443 -25.66 -31.23 -14.06
CA ASN A 443 -26.45 -30.11 -14.57
C ASN A 443 -27.23 -30.49 -15.84
N GLU A 444 -26.65 -31.27 -16.75
CA GLU A 444 -27.35 -31.80 -17.93
C GLU A 444 -28.52 -32.72 -17.52
N LEU A 445 -28.31 -33.60 -16.54
CA LEU A 445 -29.35 -34.48 -16.02
C LEU A 445 -30.46 -33.71 -15.29
N LEU A 446 -30.11 -32.66 -14.54
CA LEU A 446 -31.06 -31.78 -13.87
C LEU A 446 -31.89 -30.98 -14.89
N ASN A 447 -31.27 -30.47 -15.95
CA ASN A 447 -31.96 -29.83 -17.07
C ASN A 447 -32.95 -30.78 -17.76
N GLU A 448 -32.56 -32.03 -17.99
CA GLU A 448 -33.44 -33.06 -18.56
C GLU A 448 -34.63 -33.32 -17.62
N ALA A 449 -34.38 -33.52 -16.32
CA ALA A 449 -35.42 -33.77 -15.33
C ALA A 449 -36.40 -32.60 -15.19
N GLU A 450 -35.89 -31.37 -15.13
CA GLU A 450 -36.68 -30.15 -15.01
C GLU A 450 -37.69 -30.01 -16.17
N ARG A 451 -37.25 -30.28 -17.42
CA ARG A 451 -38.14 -30.25 -18.60
C ARG A 451 -39.32 -31.22 -18.45
N TYR A 452 -39.08 -32.43 -17.96
CA TYR A 452 -40.13 -33.45 -17.81
C TYR A 452 -41.00 -33.28 -16.56
N LEU A 453 -40.52 -32.56 -15.54
CA LEU A 453 -41.22 -32.35 -14.28
C LEU A 453 -41.99 -31.02 -14.23
N THR A 454 -41.99 -30.26 -15.32
CA THR A 454 -42.64 -28.94 -15.38
C THR A 454 -44.05 -28.98 -14.79
N GLY A 455 -44.30 -28.14 -13.78
CA GLY A 455 -45.60 -28.04 -13.10
C GLY A 455 -45.79 -28.99 -11.90
N THR A 456 -44.83 -29.87 -11.60
CA THR A 456 -44.90 -30.75 -10.41
C THR A 456 -44.13 -30.17 -9.22
N PRO A 457 -44.40 -30.63 -7.98
CA PRO A 457 -43.61 -30.25 -6.80
C PRO A 457 -42.12 -30.59 -6.94
N ALA A 458 -41.79 -31.71 -7.60
CA ALA A 458 -40.40 -32.10 -7.85
C ALA A 458 -39.64 -31.13 -8.76
N ALA A 459 -40.29 -30.44 -9.71
CA ALA A 459 -39.61 -29.43 -10.52
C ALA A 459 -39.05 -28.27 -9.69
N ARG A 460 -39.76 -27.84 -8.64
CA ARG A 460 -39.27 -26.78 -7.74
C ARG A 460 -38.03 -27.24 -6.97
N GLN A 461 -38.03 -28.50 -6.53
CA GLN A 461 -36.89 -29.09 -5.82
C GLN A 461 -35.67 -29.24 -6.72
N VAL A 462 -35.86 -29.62 -7.99
CA VAL A 462 -34.81 -29.69 -9.00
C VAL A 462 -34.24 -28.30 -9.30
N ALA A 463 -35.08 -27.29 -9.49
CA ALA A 463 -34.65 -25.92 -9.75
C ALA A 463 -33.87 -25.33 -8.56
N GLN A 464 -34.34 -25.56 -7.33
CA GLN A 464 -33.65 -25.12 -6.11
C GLN A 464 -32.29 -25.80 -5.95
N PHE A 465 -32.23 -27.13 -6.11
CA PHE A 465 -30.96 -27.86 -6.02
C PHE A 465 -29.96 -27.41 -7.08
N LYS A 466 -30.41 -27.18 -8.31
CA LYS A 466 -29.58 -26.65 -9.40
C LYS A 466 -29.04 -25.26 -9.09
N GLN A 467 -29.84 -24.39 -8.48
CA GLN A 467 -29.39 -23.07 -8.03
C GLN A 467 -28.33 -23.20 -6.93
N GLU A 468 -28.58 -24.02 -5.92
CA GLU A 468 -27.65 -24.27 -4.82
C GLU A 468 -26.33 -24.88 -5.32
N LEU A 469 -26.39 -25.82 -6.25
CA LEU A 469 -25.22 -26.46 -6.86
C LEU A 469 -24.37 -25.46 -7.65
N ASN A 470 -25.00 -24.58 -8.43
CA ASN A 470 -24.28 -23.58 -9.20
C ASN A 470 -23.63 -22.51 -8.32
N GLN A 471 -24.33 -22.04 -7.29
CA GLN A 471 -23.84 -21.00 -6.38
C GLN A 471 -22.76 -21.51 -5.41
N ASN A 472 -22.93 -22.71 -4.87
CA ASN A 472 -22.08 -23.21 -3.79
C ASN A 472 -20.98 -24.17 -4.23
N VAL A 473 -21.05 -24.70 -5.46
CA VAL A 473 -20.18 -25.79 -5.92
C VAL A 473 -19.53 -25.45 -7.26
N SER A 474 -20.33 -25.25 -8.31
CA SER A 474 -19.83 -25.04 -9.69
C SER A 474 -18.96 -23.77 -9.80
N TYR A 475 -19.49 -22.63 -9.33
CA TYR A 475 -18.77 -21.35 -9.41
C TYR A 475 -17.50 -21.31 -8.54
N PRO A 476 -17.52 -21.76 -7.27
CA PRO A 476 -16.30 -21.87 -6.46
C PRO A 476 -15.23 -22.78 -7.09
N ILE A 477 -15.60 -23.91 -7.70
CA ILE A 477 -14.63 -24.81 -8.35
C ILE A 477 -13.97 -24.14 -9.56
N SER A 478 -14.74 -23.53 -10.46
CA SER A 478 -14.16 -22.83 -11.61
C SER A 478 -13.27 -21.67 -11.19
N PHE A 479 -13.62 -20.98 -10.09
CA PHE A 479 -12.82 -19.90 -9.53
C PHE A 479 -11.54 -20.43 -8.87
N TYR A 480 -11.64 -21.51 -8.08
CA TYR A 480 -10.47 -22.09 -7.41
C TYR A 480 -9.48 -22.72 -8.39
N GLU A 481 -9.98 -23.30 -9.48
CA GLU A 481 -9.18 -23.84 -10.58
C GLU A 481 -8.41 -22.71 -11.31
N GLN A 482 -9.05 -21.55 -11.53
CA GLN A 482 -8.39 -20.40 -12.15
C GLN A 482 -7.32 -19.75 -11.24
N MET A 483 -7.47 -19.85 -9.93
CA MET A 483 -6.62 -19.19 -8.94
C MET A 483 -5.55 -20.11 -8.32
N GLY A 484 -5.53 -21.39 -8.66
CA GLY A 484 -4.51 -22.35 -8.19
C GLY A 484 -4.57 -22.70 -6.71
N PHE A 485 -5.76 -22.68 -6.08
CA PHE A 485 -5.91 -22.98 -4.64
C PHE A 485 -5.75 -24.48 -4.31
N THR A 486 -5.39 -24.77 -3.05
CA THR A 486 -5.06 -26.11 -2.53
C THR A 486 -6.27 -26.90 -1.95
N ASP A 487 -6.04 -28.19 -1.65
CA ASP A 487 -7.01 -29.22 -1.23
C ASP A 487 -7.96 -28.85 -0.06
N ASP A 488 -7.58 -27.94 0.84
CA ASP A 488 -8.42 -27.63 2.00
C ASP A 488 -9.66 -26.79 1.66
N LYS A 489 -9.60 -25.97 0.60
CA LYS A 489 -10.79 -25.26 0.10
C LYS A 489 -11.72 -26.22 -0.67
N ILE A 490 -11.18 -27.31 -1.25
CA ILE A 490 -11.94 -28.38 -1.91
C ILE A 490 -12.84 -29.08 -0.89
N LYS A 491 -12.32 -29.44 0.28
CA LYS A 491 -13.11 -30.06 1.37
C LYS A 491 -14.32 -29.23 1.77
N GLY A 492 -14.19 -27.90 1.75
CA GLY A 492 -15.29 -26.98 2.01
C GLY A 492 -16.39 -27.04 0.94
N VAL A 493 -16.00 -27.18 -0.33
CA VAL A 493 -16.92 -27.34 -1.45
C VAL A 493 -17.57 -28.73 -1.44
N GLU A 494 -16.80 -29.79 -1.17
CA GLU A 494 -17.31 -31.15 -1.02
C GLU A 494 -18.39 -31.24 0.05
N LYS A 495 -18.15 -30.62 1.22
CA LYS A 495 -19.15 -30.56 2.28
C LYS A 495 -20.44 -29.86 1.85
N LYS A 496 -20.35 -28.73 1.14
CA LYS A 496 -21.52 -28.02 0.60
C LYS A 496 -22.26 -28.84 -0.45
N TYR A 497 -21.53 -29.57 -1.29
CA TYR A 497 -22.11 -30.50 -2.26
C TYR A 497 -22.85 -31.65 -1.59
N GLU A 498 -22.27 -32.24 -0.53
CA GLU A 498 -22.91 -33.28 0.28
C GLU A 498 -24.19 -32.78 0.96
N GLU A 499 -24.15 -31.59 1.55
CA GLU A 499 -25.31 -30.96 2.20
C GLU A 499 -26.44 -30.67 1.21
N ALA A 500 -26.12 -30.10 0.05
CA ALA A 500 -27.09 -29.86 -1.02
C ALA A 500 -27.69 -31.17 -1.54
N THR A 501 -26.85 -32.19 -1.75
CA THR A 501 -27.28 -33.52 -2.22
C THR A 501 -28.20 -34.19 -1.21
N LYS A 502 -27.86 -34.15 0.09
CA LYS A 502 -28.67 -34.72 1.16
C LYS A 502 -30.02 -34.01 1.28
N THR A 503 -30.03 -32.69 1.16
CA THR A 503 -31.24 -31.87 1.19
C THR A 503 -32.16 -32.21 0.02
N PHE A 504 -31.60 -32.30 -1.20
CA PHE A 504 -32.35 -32.67 -2.39
C PHE A 504 -32.91 -34.09 -2.32
N LEU A 505 -32.10 -35.09 -1.92
CA LEU A 505 -32.57 -36.46 -1.77
C LEU A 505 -33.67 -36.60 -0.71
N GLY A 506 -33.58 -35.81 0.37
CA GLY A 506 -34.63 -35.73 1.39
C GLY A 506 -35.92 -35.09 0.87
N SER A 507 -35.83 -34.05 0.05
CA SER A 507 -37.00 -33.32 -0.45
C SER A 507 -37.79 -34.08 -1.52
N ILE A 508 -37.12 -34.96 -2.28
CA ILE A 508 -37.76 -35.82 -3.29
C ILE A 508 -38.23 -37.17 -2.76
N ALA A 509 -38.03 -37.49 -1.48
CA ALA A 509 -38.41 -38.77 -0.89
C ALA A 509 -39.91 -39.11 -1.04
N ASN A 510 -40.76 -38.08 -1.11
CA ASN A 510 -42.21 -38.21 -1.29
C ASN A 510 -42.67 -37.96 -2.74
N ALA A 511 -41.76 -37.95 -3.71
CA ALA A 511 -42.11 -37.76 -5.11
C ALA A 511 -43.00 -38.91 -5.61
N SER A 512 -43.97 -38.59 -6.47
CA SER A 512 -44.85 -39.58 -7.07
C SER A 512 -44.07 -40.57 -7.94
N THR A 513 -44.66 -41.74 -8.24
CA THR A 513 -44.04 -42.75 -9.11
C THR A 513 -43.60 -42.20 -10.47
N TYR A 514 -44.40 -41.28 -11.04
CA TYR A 514 -44.06 -40.58 -12.27
C TYR A 514 -42.82 -39.70 -12.10
N GLU A 515 -42.79 -38.86 -11.07
CA GLU A 515 -41.66 -37.97 -10.78
C GLU A 515 -40.39 -38.77 -10.49
N MET A 516 -40.49 -39.83 -9.69
CA MET A 516 -39.38 -40.71 -9.35
C MET A 516 -38.76 -41.39 -10.58
N SER A 517 -39.60 -41.77 -11.56
CA SER A 517 -39.13 -42.33 -12.84
C SER A 517 -38.27 -41.35 -13.65
N ARG A 518 -38.54 -40.04 -13.53
CA ARG A 518 -37.79 -38.97 -14.20
C ARG A 518 -36.55 -38.56 -13.41
N LEU A 519 -36.60 -38.64 -12.08
CA LEU A 519 -35.48 -38.37 -11.19
C LEU A 519 -34.47 -39.54 -11.10
N LYS A 520 -34.83 -40.74 -11.55
CA LYS A 520 -34.01 -41.96 -11.44
C LYS A 520 -32.57 -41.79 -11.95
N LYS A 521 -32.35 -41.07 -13.06
CA LYS A 521 -31.00 -40.82 -13.59
C LYS A 521 -30.20 -39.88 -12.67
N VAL A 522 -30.84 -38.81 -12.18
CA VAL A 522 -30.24 -37.84 -11.25
C VAL A 522 -29.88 -38.53 -9.93
N ILE A 523 -30.81 -39.31 -9.36
CA ILE A 523 -30.58 -40.04 -8.10
C ILE A 523 -29.48 -41.09 -8.26
N ASN A 524 -29.46 -41.83 -9.38
CA ASN A 524 -28.37 -42.76 -9.66
C ASN A 524 -27.02 -42.06 -9.79
N PHE A 525 -26.98 -40.89 -10.42
CA PHE A 525 -25.76 -40.10 -10.53
C PHE A 525 -25.26 -39.67 -9.14
N LEU A 526 -26.16 -39.09 -8.31
CA LEU A 526 -25.85 -38.60 -6.97
C LEU A 526 -25.48 -39.71 -5.96
N THR A 527 -25.95 -40.94 -6.17
CA THR A 527 -25.69 -42.10 -5.30
C THR A 527 -24.64 -43.05 -5.87
N PHE A 528 -23.91 -42.65 -6.92
CA PHE A 528 -22.91 -43.48 -7.60
C PHE A 528 -23.47 -44.85 -8.04
N GLY A 529 -24.75 -44.88 -8.44
CA GLY A 529 -25.45 -46.08 -8.91
C GLY A 529 -25.96 -47.02 -7.80
N LEU A 530 -25.82 -46.67 -6.53
CA LEU A 530 -26.21 -47.53 -5.41
C LEU A 530 -27.74 -47.65 -5.25
N ALA A 531 -28.51 -46.59 -5.56
CA ALA A 531 -29.94 -46.55 -5.28
C ALA A 531 -30.80 -47.48 -6.17
N TYR A 532 -30.37 -47.80 -7.39
CA TYR A 532 -31.17 -48.62 -8.33
C TYR A 532 -30.37 -49.76 -8.98
N SER A 533 -29.30 -50.23 -8.35
CA SER A 533 -28.44 -51.33 -8.83
C SER A 533 -29.23 -52.63 -9.07
N ALA A 534 -30.18 -52.98 -8.20
CA ALA A 534 -31.04 -54.16 -8.35
C ALA A 534 -32.02 -54.04 -9.53
N ASP A 535 -32.53 -52.83 -9.79
CA ASP A 535 -33.39 -52.55 -10.94
C ASP A 535 -32.62 -52.60 -12.27
N LYS A 536 -31.35 -52.16 -12.27
CA LYS A 536 -30.45 -52.26 -13.42
C LYS A 536 -30.14 -53.72 -13.74
N ALA A 537 -29.80 -54.52 -12.74
CA ALA A 537 -29.60 -55.97 -12.90
C ALA A 537 -30.87 -56.67 -13.43
N ARG A 538 -32.05 -56.26 -12.96
CA ARG A 538 -33.34 -56.77 -13.45
C ARG A 538 -33.62 -56.35 -14.91
N GLN A 539 -33.30 -55.11 -15.28
CA GLN A 539 -33.42 -54.63 -16.67
C GLN A 539 -32.48 -55.35 -17.63
N GLU A 540 -31.23 -55.59 -17.22
CA GLU A 540 -30.27 -56.36 -18.03
C GLU A 540 -30.74 -57.80 -18.22
N LYS A 541 -31.21 -58.44 -17.15
CA LYS A 541 -31.83 -59.78 -17.23
C LYS A 541 -33.07 -59.80 -18.14
N CYS A 542 -33.90 -58.77 -18.11
CA CYS A 542 -35.03 -58.64 -19.05
C CYS A 542 -34.59 -58.42 -20.50
N LYS A 543 -33.48 -57.72 -20.75
CA LYS A 543 -32.90 -57.56 -22.10
C LYS A 543 -32.34 -58.89 -22.62
N GLU A 544 -31.66 -59.66 -21.77
CA GLU A 544 -31.19 -61.01 -22.09
C GLU A 544 -32.35 -61.92 -22.46
N ILE A 545 -33.39 -62.00 -21.62
CA ILE A 545 -34.59 -62.80 -21.90
C ILE A 545 -35.25 -62.35 -23.21
N LYS A 546 -35.32 -61.04 -23.49
CA LYS A 546 -35.87 -60.53 -24.74
C LYS A 546 -35.03 -60.94 -25.95
N ALA A 547 -33.69 -60.91 -25.83
CA ALA A 547 -32.79 -61.36 -26.88
C ALA A 547 -32.94 -62.87 -27.14
N GLU A 548 -33.02 -63.68 -26.09
CA GLU A 548 -33.28 -65.12 -26.18
C GLU A 548 -34.62 -65.41 -26.86
N LEU A 549 -35.69 -64.70 -26.48
CA LEU A 549 -37.01 -64.84 -27.12
C LEU A 549 -37.00 -64.45 -28.60
N LEU A 550 -36.20 -63.46 -28.99
CA LEU A 550 -36.03 -63.08 -30.40
C LEU A 550 -35.28 -64.15 -31.19
N THR A 551 -34.26 -64.76 -30.61
CA THR A 551 -33.53 -65.89 -31.21
C THR A 551 -34.41 -67.11 -31.37
N ILE A 552 -35.21 -67.47 -30.35
CA ILE A 552 -36.17 -68.57 -30.44
C ILE A 552 -37.20 -68.29 -31.53
N LYS A 553 -37.70 -67.05 -31.62
CA LYS A 553 -38.63 -66.65 -32.68
C LYS A 553 -38.01 -66.77 -34.07
N SER A 554 -36.75 -66.38 -34.25
CA SER A 554 -36.09 -66.57 -35.55
C SER A 554 -35.91 -68.04 -35.89
N GLN A 555 -35.56 -68.87 -34.91
CA GLN A 555 -35.42 -70.32 -35.08
C GLN A 555 -36.73 -70.97 -35.56
N ILE A 556 -37.85 -70.65 -34.88
CA ILE A 556 -39.18 -71.15 -35.23
C ILE A 556 -39.57 -70.72 -36.66
N ASN A 557 -39.25 -69.48 -37.03
CA ASN A 557 -39.54 -69.00 -38.39
C ASN A 557 -38.71 -69.74 -39.45
N SER A 558 -37.43 -70.01 -39.17
CA SER A 558 -36.58 -70.80 -40.06
C SER A 558 -37.06 -72.24 -40.19
N ASP A 559 -37.45 -72.89 -39.09
CA ASP A 559 -37.95 -74.27 -39.10
C ASP A 559 -39.27 -74.39 -39.88
N ASN A 560 -40.17 -73.41 -39.72
CA ASN A 560 -41.41 -73.33 -40.49
C ASN A 560 -41.15 -73.15 -41.99
N GLN A 561 -40.12 -72.37 -42.35
CA GLN A 561 -39.75 -72.15 -43.74
C GLN A 561 -39.15 -73.41 -44.37
N ILE A 562 -38.28 -74.11 -43.64
CA ILE A 562 -37.74 -75.41 -44.06
C ILE A 562 -38.87 -76.43 -44.28
N GLN A 563 -39.88 -76.46 -43.41
CA GLN A 563 -41.05 -77.33 -43.61
C GLN A 563 -41.86 -76.96 -44.86
N GLN A 564 -42.06 -75.66 -45.12
CA GLN A 564 -42.75 -75.20 -46.32
C GLN A 564 -41.98 -75.54 -47.60
N ASP A 565 -40.67 -75.35 -47.61
CA ASP A 565 -39.81 -75.67 -48.75
C ASP A 565 -39.76 -77.18 -48.99
N SER A 566 -39.69 -78.00 -47.91
CA SER A 566 -39.75 -79.46 -48.00
C SER A 566 -41.09 -79.96 -48.58
N MET A 567 -42.21 -79.34 -48.19
CA MET A 567 -43.52 -79.67 -48.78
C MET A 567 -43.62 -79.26 -50.25
N ARG A 568 -42.94 -78.17 -50.64
CA ARG A 568 -42.91 -77.69 -52.02
C ARG A 568 -42.07 -78.60 -52.92
N GLU A 569 -40.88 -79.00 -52.48
CA GLU A 569 -40.04 -79.96 -53.21
C GLU A 569 -40.74 -81.31 -53.42
N LEU A 570 -41.46 -81.80 -52.40
CA LEU A 570 -42.31 -83.00 -52.53
C LEU A 570 -43.39 -82.81 -53.60
N SER A 571 -44.03 -81.64 -53.66
CA SER A 571 -45.04 -81.35 -54.68
C SER A 571 -44.46 -81.22 -56.10
N GLU A 572 -43.23 -80.71 -56.23
CA GLU A 572 -42.55 -80.54 -57.52
C GLU A 572 -42.02 -81.89 -58.05
N GLN A 573 -41.52 -82.78 -57.19
CA GLN A 573 -41.18 -84.16 -57.55
C GLN A 573 -42.39 -85.00 -57.98
N GLU A 574 -43.56 -84.80 -57.37
CA GLU A 574 -44.81 -85.42 -57.82
C GLU A 574 -45.23 -84.91 -59.22
N HIS A 575 -44.84 -83.68 -59.58
CA HIS A 575 -45.18 -83.08 -60.86
C HIS A 575 -44.22 -83.48 -62.00
N GLU A 576 -42.92 -83.60 -61.74
CA GLU A 576 -41.92 -84.03 -62.74
C GLU A 576 -42.07 -85.50 -63.16
N ASN A 577 -42.54 -86.37 -62.25
CA ASN A 577 -42.82 -87.78 -62.58
C ASN A 577 -44.05 -87.99 -63.50
N ARG A 578 -44.75 -86.93 -63.91
CA ARG A 578 -45.96 -87.01 -64.76
C ARG A 578 -45.80 -86.57 -66.21
N ILE A 579 -44.60 -86.25 -66.70
CA ILE A 579 -44.41 -85.85 -68.11
C ILE A 579 -43.85 -87.02 -68.95
N PRO A 580 -44.64 -87.66 -69.82
CA PRO A 580 -44.15 -88.69 -70.73
C PRO A 580 -43.34 -88.08 -71.88
N MET A 581 -42.13 -88.61 -72.10
CA MET A 581 -41.26 -88.28 -73.23
C MET A 581 -41.93 -88.62 -74.56
N LEU A 582 -42.25 -87.62 -75.38
CA LEU A 582 -42.50 -87.80 -76.81
C LEU A 582 -41.26 -87.32 -77.58
N ALA A 583 -40.65 -88.30 -78.27
CA ALA A 583 -39.43 -88.15 -79.05
C ALA A 583 -39.59 -87.22 -80.27
N PRO A 584 -38.51 -86.57 -80.74
CA PRO A 584 -38.56 -85.65 -81.86
C PRO A 584 -38.64 -86.39 -83.21
N ALA A 585 -39.52 -85.92 -84.10
CA ALA A 585 -39.62 -86.39 -85.48
C ALA A 585 -38.66 -85.61 -86.42
N LYS A 586 -38.12 -86.31 -87.42
CA LYS A 586 -37.37 -85.78 -88.56
C LYS A 586 -38.28 -85.07 -89.56
#